data_AF-A0A495R1U9-F1
#
_entry.id   AF-A0A495R1U9-F1
#
_cell.length_a   1.000
_cell.length_b   1.000
_cell.length_c   1.000
_cell.angle_alpha   90.00
_cell.angle_beta   90.00
_cell.angle_gamma   90.00
#
_symmetry.space_group_name_H-M   'P 1'
#
loop_
_entity.id
_entity.type
_entity.pdbx_description
1 polymer ?
#
loop_
_entity_poly.entity_id
_entity_poly.type
_entity_poly.pdbx_seq_one_letter_code
_entity_poly.pdbx_strand_id
1 'polypeptide(L)'
;MFCHVLNWHGAVKSMAPDSDKRNFALREDGDESSVFSGGTPRQAALKAARRLEPADGEEQADPEEIRLREKGTHKVHIYEAWAWVEEAPDDKPDWMPGDITKGNVSKQGVEHLDEI
;
A
#
# COMPACT_ATOMS: atom_id res chain seq x y z
N MET A 1 18.19 29.09 -43.05
CA MET A 1 17.91 28.98 -41.60
C MET A 1 17.10 27.73 -41.38
N PHE A 2 17.70 26.76 -40.70
CA PHE A 2 17.10 25.49 -40.34
C PHE A 2 16.01 25.71 -39.28
N CYS A 3 14.83 25.13 -39.49
CA CYS A 3 13.95 24.76 -38.38
C CYS A 3 13.56 23.29 -38.60
N HIS A 4 14.42 22.41 -38.09
CA HIS A 4 14.13 21.00 -37.89
C HIS A 4 13.47 20.94 -36.51
N VAL A 5 12.16 20.67 -36.43
CA VAL A 5 11.54 20.17 -35.20
C VAL A 5 10.80 18.90 -35.56
N LEU A 6 11.28 17.83 -34.97
CA LEU A 6 10.92 16.46 -35.24
C LEU A 6 9.42 16.20 -35.04
N ASN A 7 8.88 15.46 -35.99
CA ASN A 7 7.62 14.74 -35.88
C ASN A 7 7.79 13.65 -34.81
N TRP A 8 7.34 13.90 -33.58
CA TRP A 8 7.34 12.91 -32.51
C TRP A 8 6.19 11.92 -32.73
N HIS A 9 6.46 10.85 -33.47
CA HIS A 9 5.77 9.59 -33.28
C HIS A 9 6.26 8.97 -31.97
N GLY A 10 5.37 8.82 -30.99
CA GLY A 10 5.70 8.15 -29.74
C GLY A 10 4.48 7.97 -28.87
N ALA A 11 3.73 6.89 -29.12
CA ALA A 11 2.67 6.42 -28.27
C ALA A 11 3.17 6.21 -26.84
N VAL A 12 2.58 6.90 -25.86
CA VAL A 12 2.65 6.49 -24.45
C VAL A 12 1.36 5.77 -24.09
N LYS A 13 1.17 4.58 -24.66
CA LYS A 13 0.16 3.64 -24.17
C LYS A 13 0.72 2.93 -22.95
N SER A 14 0.85 3.62 -21.82
CA SER A 14 1.06 2.97 -20.52
C SER A 14 -0.28 2.49 -19.97
N MET A 15 -0.99 1.67 -20.76
CA MET A 15 -2.05 0.83 -20.24
C MET A 15 -1.33 -0.37 -19.64
N ALA A 16 -0.90 -0.27 -18.39
CA ALA A 16 -0.63 -1.48 -17.61
C ALA A 16 -1.86 -2.38 -17.80
N PRO A 17 -1.72 -3.64 -18.24
CA PRO A 17 -2.88 -4.48 -18.48
C PRO A 17 -3.71 -4.46 -17.19
N ASP A 18 -4.99 -4.13 -17.32
CA ASP A 18 -5.93 -4.04 -16.21
C ASP A 18 -6.15 -5.41 -15.50
N SER A 19 -5.37 -6.44 -15.87
CA SER A 19 -5.46 -7.82 -15.45
C SER A 19 -4.59 -8.21 -14.25
N ASP A 20 -3.74 -7.34 -13.70
CA ASP A 20 -2.91 -7.69 -12.52
C ASP A 20 -3.32 -6.95 -11.23
N LYS A 21 -4.44 -6.22 -11.23
CA LYS A 21 -4.99 -5.62 -10.01
C LYS A 21 -5.79 -6.69 -9.27
N ARG A 22 -5.29 -7.11 -8.11
CA ARG A 22 -5.95 -8.03 -7.20
C ARG A 22 -6.61 -7.29 -6.05
N ASN A 23 -7.62 -7.91 -5.46
CA ASN A 23 -8.34 -7.35 -4.33
C ASN A 23 -8.00 -8.16 -3.08
N PHE A 24 -7.59 -7.46 -2.03
CA PHE A 24 -7.20 -8.04 -0.75
C PHE A 24 -8.17 -7.53 0.32
N ALA A 25 -8.90 -8.44 0.96
CA ALA A 25 -9.80 -8.11 2.06
C ALA A 25 -9.04 -8.18 3.39
N LEU A 26 -9.03 -7.07 4.11
CA LEU A 26 -8.56 -7.00 5.49
C LEU A 26 -9.53 -7.75 6.39
N ARG A 27 -8.97 -8.59 7.24
CA ARG A 27 -9.70 -9.39 8.21
C ARG A 27 -9.24 -9.04 9.62
N GLU A 28 -10.18 -8.60 10.43
CA GLU A 28 -9.99 -8.26 11.84
C GLU A 28 -10.93 -9.16 12.65
N ASP A 29 -10.39 -9.93 13.59
CA ASP A 29 -11.16 -10.87 14.45
C ASP A 29 -12.17 -11.79 13.73
N GLY A 30 -11.88 -12.13 12.47
CA GLY A 30 -12.73 -13.02 11.68
C GLY A 30 -13.70 -12.32 10.73
N ASP A 31 -13.86 -10.99 10.83
CA ASP A 31 -14.75 -10.19 9.97
C ASP A 31 -13.97 -9.42 8.87
N GLU A 32 -14.60 -9.19 7.72
CA GLU A 32 -13.97 -8.48 6.58
C GLU A 32 -14.25 -6.97 6.68
N SER A 33 -13.34 -6.21 7.30
CA SER A 33 -13.55 -4.79 7.60
C SER A 33 -13.38 -3.86 6.39
N SER A 34 -12.49 -4.20 5.46
CA SER A 34 -12.13 -3.32 4.33
C SER A 34 -11.49 -4.08 3.19
N VAL A 35 -11.66 -3.58 1.96
CA VAL A 35 -11.02 -4.16 0.76
C VAL A 35 -10.03 -3.18 0.16
N PHE A 36 -8.84 -3.68 -0.15
CA PHE A 36 -7.74 -2.92 -0.73
C PHE A 36 -7.35 -3.52 -2.09
N SER A 37 -7.36 -2.69 -3.13
CA SER A 37 -6.88 -3.09 -4.45
C SER A 37 -5.38 -2.81 -4.59
N GLY A 38 -4.62 -3.76 -5.14
CA GLY A 38 -3.19 -3.62 -5.38
C GLY A 38 -2.64 -4.69 -6.32
N GLY A 39 -1.46 -4.46 -6.91
CA GLY A 39 -0.77 -5.49 -7.71
C GLY A 39 -0.13 -6.59 -6.86
N THR A 40 0.24 -6.26 -5.62
CA THR A 40 0.87 -7.19 -4.67
C THR A 40 0.20 -7.12 -3.30
N PRO A 41 0.21 -8.22 -2.52
CA PRO A 41 -0.35 -8.24 -1.16
C PRO A 41 0.34 -7.22 -0.25
N ARG A 42 1.65 -7.01 -0.42
CA ARG A 42 2.40 -5.98 0.33
C ARG A 42 1.90 -4.56 0.06
N GLN A 43 1.54 -4.24 -1.19
CA GLN A 43 0.98 -2.92 -1.52
C GLN A 43 -0.37 -2.70 -0.85
N ALA A 44 -1.21 -3.73 -0.79
CA ALA A 44 -2.44 -3.68 -0.01
C ALA A 44 -2.17 -3.53 1.49
N ALA A 45 -1.17 -4.25 2.03
CA ALA A 45 -0.75 -4.14 3.41
C ALA A 45 -0.28 -2.73 3.76
N LEU A 46 0.55 -2.10 2.92
CA LEU A 46 0.97 -0.70 3.13
C LEU A 46 -0.21 0.28 3.07
N LYS A 47 -1.21 0.03 2.23
CA LYS A 47 -2.42 0.85 2.21
C LYS A 47 -3.25 0.67 3.47
N ALA A 48 -3.28 -0.54 4.02
CA ALA A 48 -3.93 -0.82 5.31
C ALA A 48 -3.17 -0.16 6.46
N ALA A 49 -1.84 -0.28 6.49
CA ALA A 49 -0.97 0.36 7.48
C ALA A 49 -1.22 1.87 7.57
N ARG A 50 -1.37 2.55 6.42
CA ARG A 50 -1.68 3.98 6.37
C ARG A 50 -3.06 4.37 6.90
N ARG A 51 -3.94 3.41 7.17
CA ARG A 51 -5.24 3.65 7.81
C ARG A 51 -5.22 3.42 9.31
N LEU A 52 -4.15 2.84 9.84
CA LEU A 52 -3.94 2.70 11.28
C LEU A 52 -3.70 4.08 11.90
N GLU A 53 -3.90 4.16 13.21
CA GLU A 53 -3.57 5.35 13.98
C GLU A 53 -2.03 5.53 13.98
N PRO A 54 -1.51 6.66 13.47
CA PRO A 54 -0.08 6.87 13.42
C PRO A 54 0.46 7.34 14.78
N ALA A 55 1.58 6.76 15.23
CA ALA A 55 2.29 7.23 16.41
C ALA A 55 3.11 8.50 16.12
N ASP A 56 3.53 9.23 17.15
CA ASP A 56 4.37 10.44 17.05
C ASP A 56 5.85 10.17 16.71
N GLY A 57 6.17 8.99 16.19
CA GLY A 57 7.50 8.61 15.74
C GLY A 57 7.61 7.10 15.44
N GLU A 58 8.57 6.72 14.60
CA GLU A 58 8.72 5.33 14.15
C GLU A 58 8.96 4.36 15.31
N GLU A 59 9.78 4.76 16.28
CA GLU A 59 10.13 3.98 17.47
C GLU A 59 9.00 3.84 18.50
N GLN A 60 7.99 4.70 18.41
CA GLN A 60 6.80 4.65 19.26
C GLN A 60 5.63 3.93 18.57
N ALA A 61 5.80 3.57 17.28
CA ALA A 61 4.75 2.93 16.52
C ALA A 61 4.69 1.44 16.85
N ASP A 62 3.59 1.03 17.48
CA ASP A 62 3.36 -0.37 17.80
C ASP A 62 2.94 -1.14 16.53
N PRO A 63 3.62 -2.25 16.19
CA PRO A 63 3.22 -3.10 15.08
C PRO A 63 1.92 -3.83 15.38
N GLU A 64 0.93 -3.61 14.52
CA GLU A 64 -0.36 -4.28 14.56
C GLU A 64 -0.44 -5.41 13.53
N GLU A 65 -0.94 -6.57 13.92
CA GLU A 65 -1.12 -7.69 13.01
C GLU A 65 -2.33 -7.45 12.09
N ILE A 66 -2.09 -7.33 10.80
CA ILE A 66 -3.11 -7.24 9.76
C ILE A 66 -3.14 -8.51 8.89
N ARG A 67 -4.34 -9.03 8.66
CA ARG A 67 -4.55 -10.24 7.85
C ARG A 67 -5.27 -9.88 6.56
N LEU A 68 -4.66 -10.19 5.41
CA LEU A 68 -5.19 -9.85 4.09
C LEU A 68 -5.52 -11.11 3.29
N ARG A 69 -6.82 -11.37 3.08
CA ARG A 69 -7.28 -12.44 2.20
C ARG A 69 -7.30 -12.00 0.74
N GLU A 70 -6.63 -12.73 -0.14
CA GLU A 70 -6.69 -12.49 -1.58
C GLU A 70 -8.02 -13.02 -2.16
N LYS A 71 -8.89 -12.12 -2.66
CA LYS A 71 -10.17 -12.51 -3.28
C LYS A 71 -9.94 -13.41 -4.48
N GLY A 72 -10.70 -14.50 -4.55
CA GLY A 72 -10.56 -15.53 -5.59
C GLY A 72 -9.55 -16.62 -5.24
N THR A 73 -8.90 -16.55 -4.08
CA THR A 73 -8.03 -17.61 -3.57
C THR A 73 -8.32 -17.89 -2.10
N HIS A 74 -7.77 -18.99 -1.58
CA HIS A 74 -7.85 -19.34 -0.16
C HIS A 74 -6.62 -18.87 0.63
N LYS A 75 -5.91 -17.85 0.14
CA LYS A 75 -4.67 -17.36 0.75
C LYS A 75 -4.95 -16.16 1.64
N VAL A 76 -4.43 -16.21 2.86
CA VAL A 76 -4.44 -15.11 3.82
C VAL A 76 -3.00 -14.71 4.10
N HIS A 77 -2.63 -13.48 3.74
CA HIS A 77 -1.32 -12.94 4.01
C HIS A 77 -1.32 -12.23 5.36
N ILE A 78 -0.41 -12.60 6.25
CA ILE A 78 -0.26 -11.97 7.56
C ILE A 78 0.92 -11.01 7.51
N TYR A 79 0.67 -9.76 7.89
CA TYR A 79 1.68 -8.72 8.03
C TYR A 79 1.56 -8.08 9.40
N GLU A 80 2.67 -7.64 9.95
CA GLU A 80 2.67 -6.60 10.97
C GLU A 80 2.76 -5.26 10.25
N ALA A 81 1.92 -4.32 10.64
CA ALA A 81 1.80 -3.00 10.04
C ALA A 81 1.85 -1.95 11.13
N TRP A 82 2.56 -0.86 10.87
CA TRP A 82 2.60 0.29 11.77
C TRP A 82 2.68 1.57 10.96
N ALA A 83 2.17 2.65 11.53
CA ALA A 83 2.22 3.98 10.96
C ALA A 83 2.77 4.97 11.99
N TRP A 84 3.46 5.98 11.50
CA TRP A 84 3.95 7.08 12.32
C TRP A 84 3.92 8.38 11.55
N VAL A 85 3.87 9.47 12.30
CA VAL A 85 4.03 10.82 11.78
C VAL A 85 5.52 11.17 11.83
N GLU A 86 6.00 11.75 10.74
CA GLU A 86 7.34 12.34 10.67
C GLU A 86 7.23 13.80 10.24
N GLU A 87 7.99 14.66 10.90
CA GLU A 87 8.08 16.07 10.55
C GLU A 87 8.74 16.23 9.19
N ALA A 88 8.12 17.01 8.32
CA ALA A 88 8.66 17.33 7.02
C ALA A 88 9.91 18.22 7.17
N PRO A 89 10.92 18.08 6.29
CA PRO A 89 12.15 18.85 6.39
C PRO A 89 11.92 20.36 6.26
N ASP A 90 12.82 21.16 6.83
CA ASP A 90 12.73 22.63 6.79
C ASP A 90 12.68 23.23 5.36
N ASP A 91 13.31 22.57 4.39
CA ASP A 91 13.35 22.97 2.97
C ASP A 91 12.12 22.53 2.17
N LYS A 92 11.05 22.08 2.84
CA LYS A 92 9.85 21.61 2.15
C LYS A 92 9.16 22.75 1.38
N PRO A 93 8.55 22.44 0.22
CA PRO A 93 7.78 23.43 -0.52
C PRO A 93 6.43 23.74 0.16
N ASP A 94 5.89 24.93 -0.07
CA ASP A 94 4.64 25.42 0.56
C ASP A 94 3.40 24.54 0.33
N TRP A 95 3.40 23.75 -0.76
CA TRP A 95 2.30 22.83 -1.07
C TRP A 95 2.34 21.54 -0.24
N MET A 96 3.38 21.31 0.57
CA MET A 96 3.56 20.10 1.38
C MET A 96 3.19 20.36 2.86
N PRO A 97 2.39 19.49 3.50
CA PRO A 97 2.02 19.62 4.91
C PRO A 97 3.24 19.57 5.84
N GLY A 98 3.08 20.05 7.08
CA GLY A 98 4.12 20.00 8.13
C GLY A 98 4.49 18.58 8.51
N ASP A 99 3.50 17.71 8.47
CA ASP A 99 3.59 16.35 8.96
C ASP A 99 3.28 15.35 7.85
N ILE A 100 4.07 14.29 7.78
CA ILE A 100 3.90 13.23 6.78
C ILE A 100 3.67 11.91 7.50
N THR A 101 2.50 11.31 7.26
CA THR A 101 2.24 9.94 7.73
C THR A 101 3.01 8.95 6.87
N LYS A 102 3.94 8.25 7.50
CA LYS A 102 4.61 7.08 6.95
C LYS A 102 3.97 5.82 7.51
N GLY A 103 4.14 4.74 6.76
CA GLY A 103 3.68 3.42 7.18
C GLY A 103 4.58 2.37 6.60
N ASN A 104 4.85 1.35 7.40
CA ASN A 104 5.67 0.22 7.02
C ASN A 104 4.95 -1.09 7.33
N VAL A 105 5.42 -2.16 6.70
CA VAL A 105 4.89 -3.50 6.92
C VAL A 105 6.00 -4.52 6.93
N SER A 106 5.93 -5.44 7.89
CA SER A 106 6.76 -6.64 7.97
C SER A 106 5.92 -7.87 7.62
N LYS A 107 6.46 -8.76 6.79
CA LYS A 107 5.76 -9.98 6.40
C LYS A 107 5.97 -11.04 7.47
N GLN A 108 4.88 -11.49 8.09
CA GLN A 108 4.93 -12.56 9.09
C GLN A 108 4.68 -13.93 8.47
N GLY A 109 3.75 -14.02 7.50
CA GLY A 109 3.44 -15.32 6.92
C GLY A 109 2.38 -15.30 5.83
N VAL A 110 2.00 -16.52 5.43
CA VAL A 110 0.82 -16.77 4.60
C VAL A 110 0.14 -18.04 5.09
N GLU A 111 -1.14 -17.93 5.40
CA GLU A 111 -2.01 -19.06 5.72
C GLU A 111 -2.80 -19.45 4.48
N HIS A 112 -3.08 -20.75 4.37
CA HIS A 112 -4.00 -21.29 3.38
C HIS A 112 -5.20 -21.84 4.15
N LEU A 113 -6.39 -21.39 3.77
CA LEU A 113 -7.62 -21.97 4.28
C LEU A 113 -7.87 -23.25 3.47
N ASP A 114 -7.46 -24.41 3.98
CA ASP A 114 -7.88 -25.69 3.43
C ASP A 114 -9.42 -25.77 3.45
N GLU A 115 -9.97 -26.26 2.34
CA GLU A 115 -11.40 -26.27 2.02
C GLU A 115 -12.27 -26.88 3.15
N ILE A 116 -13.47 -26.30 3.34
CA ILE A 116 -14.56 -26.82 4.16
C ILE A 116 -15.36 -27.82 3.34
#